data_AF-A0A1W6KFX1-F1
#
_entry.id   AF-A0A1W6KFX1-F1
#
_cell.length_a   1.000
_cell.length_b   1.000
_cell.length_c   1.000
_cell.angle_alpha   90.00
_cell.angle_beta   90.00
_cell.angle_gamma   90.00
#
_symmetry.space_group_name_H-M   'P 1'
#
loop_
_entity.id
_entity.type
_entity.pdbx_description
1 polymer ?
#
loop_
_entity_poly.entity_id
_entity_poly.type
_entity_poly.pdbx_seq_one_letter_code
_entity_poly.pdbx_strand_id
1 'polypeptide(L)'
;MTIGHATQDEKKQQPPLPRTPVSVESEVDQALWDRFAKWLPYFPRCSATSNAVLSRPRDRAVQYPYLTPCRQDFRAWLIFDIDKATPFGHWDDCGLPPPNMIVRSPESGTAHWYYAITPVYLKGRRHPIDYARAVYNAMVAKLGADPEYAGGPVSKNPFHGSWDTICLHDKQYDLSELQEYVELDGQQYGARVSSALLDDNTHSRHLWLFHATRFTAYRMVDEYYALGPRGYDAFFDRFFDIALRHNTFASRSDFGGKPNLRPSQVRAVARSIVDYCWGVAGDPVRRSRCFKNRGVMRFDGALPLSARQALAAKRTHTQKRASSETRIRAAVKAMLNAGEKLSFVAIAQAARLTRQTVAKYKAVIEHIRQVHDASTSKERQIRHPQKASLLAVPSVNFGEVKITTPFINAAYLVRSTGARPRPRIVDP
;
A
#
# COMPACT_ATOMS: atom_id res chain seq x y z
N MET A 1 -39.51 -48.14 -35.67
CA MET A 1 -38.38 -47.44 -36.31
C MET A 1 -37.26 -47.31 -35.29
N THR A 2 -36.23 -48.12 -35.51
CA THR A 2 -34.79 -47.94 -35.30
C THR A 2 -34.28 -46.79 -34.41
N ILE A 3 -33.66 -47.19 -33.29
CA ILE A 3 -32.35 -46.82 -32.71
C ILE A 3 -31.96 -45.32 -32.62
N GLY A 4 -31.50 -44.92 -31.43
CA GLY A 4 -30.65 -43.76 -31.23
C GLY A 4 -30.03 -43.69 -29.82
N HIS A 5 -29.21 -44.69 -29.45
CA HIS A 5 -28.21 -44.52 -28.39
C HIS A 5 -27.19 -43.46 -28.82
N ALA A 6 -26.93 -42.47 -27.96
CA ALA A 6 -25.75 -41.62 -28.06
C ALA A 6 -24.97 -41.69 -26.74
N THR A 7 -23.98 -42.57 -26.74
CA THR A 7 -22.88 -42.66 -25.78
C THR A 7 -21.93 -41.47 -25.93
N GLN A 8 -21.56 -40.90 -24.77
CA GLN A 8 -20.23 -40.40 -24.36
C GLN A 8 -19.47 -39.44 -25.28
N ASP A 9 -19.20 -38.23 -24.77
CA ASP A 9 -17.83 -37.70 -24.65
C ASP A 9 -17.79 -36.40 -23.79
N GLU A 10 -18.19 -36.48 -22.52
CA GLU A 10 -17.70 -35.53 -21.52
C GLU A 10 -16.27 -35.93 -21.15
N LYS A 11 -15.31 -35.52 -21.99
CA LYS A 11 -13.91 -35.46 -21.57
C LYS A 11 -13.82 -34.53 -20.36
N LYS A 12 -13.84 -35.10 -19.16
CA LYS A 12 -13.26 -34.49 -17.95
C LYS A 12 -11.82 -34.13 -18.30
N GLN A 13 -11.61 -32.89 -18.73
CA GLN A 13 -10.29 -32.29 -18.76
C GLN A 13 -9.78 -32.29 -17.32
N GLN A 14 -9.01 -33.31 -16.98
CA GLN A 14 -8.13 -33.23 -15.83
C GLN A 14 -7.26 -31.98 -16.04
N PRO A 15 -7.25 -31.05 -15.08
CA PRO A 15 -6.37 -29.89 -15.18
C PRO A 15 -4.93 -30.39 -15.35
N PRO A 16 -4.11 -29.69 -16.15
CA PRO A 16 -2.71 -30.05 -16.31
C PRO A 16 -2.05 -30.22 -14.93
N LEU A 17 -1.20 -31.23 -14.80
CA LEU A 17 -0.49 -31.57 -13.57
C LEU A 17 0.08 -30.29 -12.93
N PRO A 18 -0.12 -30.08 -11.62
CA PRO A 18 0.35 -28.88 -10.95
C PRO A 18 1.87 -28.82 -11.09
N ARG A 19 2.37 -27.78 -11.76
CA ARG A 19 3.76 -27.40 -11.62
C ARG A 19 3.94 -26.94 -10.18
N THR A 20 4.97 -27.46 -9.52
CA THR A 20 5.31 -27.14 -8.13
C THR A 20 5.21 -25.62 -7.90
N PRO A 21 4.65 -25.16 -6.76
CA PRO A 21 4.66 -23.75 -6.43
C PRO A 21 6.09 -23.23 -6.57
N VAL A 22 6.25 -22.07 -7.21
CA VAL A 22 7.54 -21.44 -7.44
C VAL A 22 8.28 -21.41 -6.11
N SER A 23 9.49 -21.98 -6.09
CA SER A 23 10.37 -21.97 -4.93
C SER A 23 10.45 -20.54 -4.42
N VAL A 24 10.16 -20.32 -3.14
CA VAL A 24 10.26 -19.00 -2.53
C VAL A 24 11.75 -18.63 -2.49
N GLU A 25 12.21 -17.83 -3.45
CA GLU A 25 13.64 -17.61 -3.70
C GLU A 25 14.23 -16.48 -2.84
N SER A 26 13.38 -15.58 -2.29
CA SER A 26 13.81 -14.45 -1.45
C SER A 26 13.00 -14.29 -0.14
N GLU A 27 13.59 -13.62 0.85
CA GLU A 27 12.90 -13.26 2.12
C GLU A 27 11.60 -12.46 1.87
N VAL A 28 11.60 -11.63 0.82
CA VAL A 28 10.44 -10.83 0.42
C VAL A 28 9.32 -11.71 -0.11
N ASP A 29 9.65 -12.71 -0.93
CA ASP A 29 8.68 -13.68 -1.45
C ASP A 29 8.01 -14.44 -0.31
N GLN A 30 8.79 -14.86 0.69
CA GLN A 30 8.26 -15.57 1.87
C GLN A 30 7.32 -14.68 2.68
N ALA A 31 7.72 -13.43 2.95
CA ALA A 31 6.89 -12.50 3.71
C ALA A 31 5.57 -12.18 2.97
N LEU A 32 5.61 -12.06 1.64
CA LEU A 32 4.43 -11.85 0.81
C LEU A 32 3.55 -13.09 0.74
N TRP A 33 4.15 -14.28 0.63
CA TRP A 33 3.44 -15.56 0.70
C TRP A 33 2.70 -15.70 2.03
N ASP A 34 3.38 -15.49 3.15
CA ASP A 34 2.80 -15.61 4.48
C ASP A 34 1.62 -14.63 4.66
N ARG A 35 1.77 -13.41 4.16
CA ARG A 35 0.68 -12.41 4.16
C ARG A 35 -0.48 -12.83 3.26
N PHE A 36 -0.20 -13.31 2.06
CA PHE A 36 -1.23 -13.78 1.13
C PHE A 36 -2.00 -14.96 1.73
N ALA A 37 -1.28 -15.97 2.23
CA ALA A 37 -1.82 -17.16 2.87
C ALA A 37 -2.65 -16.84 4.12
N LYS A 38 -2.23 -15.85 4.92
CA LYS A 38 -3.00 -15.37 6.09
C LYS A 38 -4.39 -14.87 5.71
N TRP A 39 -4.50 -14.18 4.58
CA TRP A 39 -5.75 -13.55 4.14
C TRP A 39 -6.61 -14.40 3.20
N LEU A 40 -6.11 -15.55 2.75
CA LEU A 40 -6.90 -16.50 1.97
C LEU A 40 -8.18 -16.91 2.73
N PRO A 41 -9.32 -17.08 2.06
CA PRO A 41 -10.48 -17.78 2.63
C PRO A 41 -10.11 -19.21 3.08
N TYR A 42 -10.88 -19.82 3.98
CA TYR A 42 -10.66 -21.24 4.31
C TYR A 42 -11.00 -22.15 3.11
N PHE A 43 -12.05 -21.79 2.38
CA PHE A 43 -12.43 -22.37 1.09
C PHE A 43 -12.47 -21.29 0.00
N PRO A 44 -11.32 -20.86 -0.54
CA PRO A 44 -11.31 -19.91 -1.67
C PRO A 44 -12.02 -20.51 -2.88
N ARG A 45 -12.63 -19.64 -3.69
CA ARG A 45 -12.99 -20.05 -5.05
C ARG A 45 -11.72 -20.15 -5.88
N CYS A 46 -11.63 -21.17 -6.72
CA CYS A 46 -10.49 -21.41 -7.58
C CYS A 46 -10.94 -21.99 -8.93
N SER A 47 -10.11 -21.81 -9.96
CA SER A 47 -10.41 -22.31 -11.29
C SER A 47 -9.16 -22.32 -12.17
N ALA A 48 -9.19 -23.16 -13.21
CA ALA A 48 -8.16 -23.18 -14.25
C ALA A 48 -8.28 -21.96 -15.19
N THR A 49 -9.51 -21.46 -15.38
CA THR A 49 -9.85 -20.26 -16.15
C THR A 49 -10.40 -19.17 -15.22
N SER A 50 -10.68 -17.96 -15.71
CA SER A 50 -11.18 -16.84 -14.89
C SER A 50 -12.59 -17.03 -14.29
N ASN A 51 -13.29 -18.13 -14.61
CA ASN A 51 -14.72 -18.32 -14.31
C ASN A 51 -15.07 -18.80 -12.88
N ALA A 52 -14.10 -18.90 -11.96
CA ALA A 52 -14.34 -19.12 -10.52
C ALA A 52 -15.21 -20.35 -10.13
N VAL A 53 -15.11 -21.44 -10.90
CA VAL A 53 -16.09 -22.56 -10.86
C VAL A 53 -16.00 -23.43 -9.59
N LEU A 54 -14.81 -23.58 -8.99
CA LEU A 54 -14.59 -24.55 -7.90
C LEU A 54 -14.41 -23.83 -6.56
N SER A 55 -14.74 -24.53 -5.47
CA SER A 55 -14.35 -24.14 -4.11
C SER A 55 -13.60 -25.31 -3.47
N ARG A 56 -12.41 -25.03 -2.92
CA ARG A 56 -11.47 -26.04 -2.41
C ARG A 56 -10.78 -25.50 -1.14
N PRO A 57 -10.32 -26.37 -0.23
CA PRO A 57 -9.51 -25.92 0.89
C PRO A 57 -8.18 -25.30 0.40
N ARG A 58 -7.58 -24.42 1.24
CA ARG A 58 -6.44 -23.57 0.88
C ARG A 58 -5.27 -24.31 0.22
N ASP A 59 -4.89 -25.45 0.80
CA ASP A 59 -3.80 -26.32 0.34
C ASP A 59 -3.96 -26.79 -1.11
N ARG A 60 -5.19 -27.07 -1.52
CA ARG A 60 -5.52 -27.48 -2.90
C ARG A 60 -5.79 -26.28 -3.80
N ALA A 61 -6.38 -25.21 -3.27
CA ALA A 61 -6.74 -24.05 -4.08
C ALA A 61 -5.53 -23.27 -4.61
N VAL A 62 -4.41 -23.27 -3.87
CA VAL A 62 -3.14 -22.66 -4.29
C VAL A 62 -2.57 -23.31 -5.55
N GLN A 63 -2.96 -24.55 -5.86
CA GLN A 63 -2.52 -25.25 -7.07
C GLN A 63 -3.26 -24.78 -8.33
N TYR A 64 -4.23 -23.87 -8.21
CA TYR A 64 -4.95 -23.32 -9.36
C TYR A 64 -4.37 -21.96 -9.77
N PRO A 65 -4.38 -21.65 -11.07
CA PRO A 65 -3.88 -20.38 -11.59
C PRO A 65 -4.74 -19.18 -11.15
N TYR A 66 -6.03 -19.38 -10.91
CA TYR A 66 -6.94 -18.35 -10.47
C TYR A 66 -7.55 -18.71 -9.11
N LEU A 67 -7.57 -17.77 -8.17
CA LEU A 67 -8.21 -17.95 -6.86
C LEU A 67 -8.75 -16.65 -6.24
N THR A 68 -9.64 -16.77 -5.24
CA THR A 68 -10.10 -15.62 -4.44
C THR A 68 -9.02 -15.20 -3.42
N PRO A 69 -8.46 -13.98 -3.53
CA PRO A 69 -7.25 -13.56 -2.81
C PRO A 69 -7.50 -13.13 -1.35
N CYS A 70 -8.74 -12.83 -0.97
CA CYS A 70 -9.07 -12.37 0.37
C CYS A 70 -10.42 -12.93 0.85
N ARG A 71 -10.59 -13.04 2.18
CA ARG A 71 -11.86 -13.38 2.83
C ARG A 71 -12.95 -12.37 2.46
N GLN A 72 -14.20 -12.82 2.34
CA GLN A 72 -15.33 -11.95 1.98
C GLN A 72 -15.57 -10.79 2.97
N ASP A 73 -15.16 -10.96 4.22
CA ASP A 73 -15.38 -9.97 5.29
C ASP A 73 -14.29 -8.90 5.36
N PHE A 74 -13.17 -9.08 4.67
CA PHE A 74 -12.02 -8.18 4.74
C PHE A 74 -11.51 -7.82 3.35
N ARG A 75 -10.96 -6.62 3.24
CA ARG A 75 -10.16 -6.21 2.10
C ARG A 75 -8.74 -5.92 2.58
N ALA A 76 -7.84 -6.88 2.38
CA ALA A 76 -6.42 -6.77 2.74
C ALA A 76 -5.51 -6.48 1.52
N TRP A 77 -6.03 -6.69 0.32
CA TRP A 77 -5.34 -6.47 -0.95
C TRP A 77 -6.21 -5.58 -1.85
N LEU A 78 -5.61 -4.54 -2.43
CA LEU A 78 -6.16 -3.83 -3.58
C LEU A 78 -5.54 -4.44 -4.84
N ILE A 79 -6.38 -4.88 -5.77
CA ILE A 79 -5.95 -5.60 -6.96
C ILE A 79 -6.46 -4.84 -8.18
N PHE A 80 -5.52 -4.52 -9.05
CA PHE A 80 -5.78 -3.78 -10.28
C PHE A 80 -5.52 -4.70 -11.45
N ASP A 81 -6.53 -4.92 -12.29
CA ASP A 81 -6.39 -5.65 -13.54
C ASP A 81 -5.98 -4.67 -14.63
N ILE A 82 -4.86 -4.98 -15.28
CA ILE A 82 -4.23 -4.15 -16.29
C ILE A 82 -4.19 -4.97 -17.58
N ASP A 83 -5.12 -4.67 -18.47
CA ASP A 83 -5.30 -5.40 -19.73
C ASP A 83 -4.22 -5.08 -20.78
N LYS A 84 -3.52 -3.96 -20.63
CA LYS A 84 -2.50 -3.53 -21.58
C LYS A 84 -1.12 -3.98 -21.13
N ALA A 85 -0.28 -4.38 -22.09
CA ALA A 85 1.14 -4.57 -21.87
C ALA A 85 1.76 -3.23 -21.42
N THR A 86 1.84 -3.03 -20.12
CA THR A 86 2.37 -1.81 -19.50
C THR A 86 3.86 -2.01 -19.23
N PRO A 87 4.70 -0.99 -19.49
CA PRO A 87 6.10 -1.04 -19.11
C PRO A 87 6.27 -1.30 -17.62
N PHE A 88 7.31 -2.05 -17.26
CA PHE A 88 7.72 -2.18 -15.87
C PHE A 88 8.02 -0.79 -15.31
N GLY A 89 7.40 -0.43 -14.18
CA GLY A 89 7.53 0.89 -13.59
C GLY A 89 6.41 1.88 -13.92
N HIS A 90 5.38 1.48 -14.67
CA HIS A 90 4.28 2.40 -15.04
C HIS A 90 3.56 3.04 -13.83
N TRP A 91 3.60 2.43 -12.64
CA TRP A 91 3.15 3.09 -11.41
C TRP A 91 3.92 4.39 -11.11
N ASP A 92 5.23 4.44 -11.38
CA ASP A 92 6.08 5.60 -11.13
C ASP A 92 5.76 6.72 -12.12
N ASP A 93 5.51 6.39 -13.39
CA ASP A 93 5.03 7.33 -14.41
C ASP A 93 3.67 7.93 -14.02
N CYS A 94 2.79 7.11 -13.46
CA CYS A 94 1.51 7.55 -12.88
C CYS A 94 1.68 8.20 -11.50
N GLY A 95 2.89 8.37 -10.97
CA GLY A 95 3.15 8.98 -9.66
C GLY A 95 2.46 8.25 -8.51
N LEU A 96 2.38 6.92 -8.57
CA LEU A 96 1.88 6.01 -7.55
C LEU A 96 3.04 5.25 -6.90
N PRO A 97 2.87 4.76 -5.66
CA PRO A 97 3.88 3.93 -5.04
C PRO A 97 3.99 2.57 -5.77
N PRO A 98 5.13 1.88 -5.67
CA PRO A 98 5.28 0.54 -6.24
C PRO A 98 4.25 -0.44 -5.67
N PRO A 99 3.72 -1.37 -6.48
CA PRO A 99 2.92 -2.48 -5.97
C PRO A 99 3.80 -3.44 -5.15
N ASN A 100 3.18 -4.30 -4.35
CA ASN A 100 3.87 -5.38 -3.66
C ASN A 100 4.25 -6.52 -4.61
N MET A 101 3.31 -6.90 -5.49
CA MET A 101 3.49 -7.98 -6.45
C MET A 101 2.86 -7.61 -7.79
N ILE A 102 3.50 -8.04 -8.87
CA ILE A 102 3.00 -7.93 -10.24
C ILE A 102 2.90 -9.35 -10.78
N VAL A 103 1.68 -9.77 -11.13
CA VAL A 103 1.39 -11.12 -11.63
C VAL A 103 1.00 -11.03 -13.10
N ARG A 104 1.95 -11.33 -13.98
CA ARG A 104 1.79 -11.18 -15.43
C ARG A 104 1.47 -12.51 -16.09
N SER A 105 0.59 -12.45 -17.10
CA SER A 105 0.37 -13.52 -18.06
C SER A 105 1.48 -13.51 -19.11
N PRO A 106 2.33 -14.54 -19.21
CA PRO A 106 3.39 -14.60 -20.23
C PRO A 106 2.84 -14.55 -21.66
N GLU A 107 1.62 -15.06 -21.88
CA GLU A 107 0.99 -15.20 -23.20
C GLU A 107 0.26 -13.94 -23.65
N SER A 108 -0.55 -13.34 -22.77
CA SER A 108 -1.41 -12.20 -23.13
C SER A 108 -0.85 -10.83 -22.73
N GLY A 109 0.19 -10.80 -21.90
CA GLY A 109 0.74 -9.54 -21.37
C GLY A 109 -0.13 -8.83 -20.34
N THR A 110 -1.33 -9.34 -20.03
CA THR A 110 -2.21 -8.78 -18.99
C THR A 110 -1.63 -9.03 -17.61
N ALA A 111 -1.78 -8.09 -16.69
CA ALA A 111 -1.15 -8.16 -15.37
C ALA A 111 -2.11 -7.79 -14.24
N HIS A 112 -2.03 -8.52 -13.13
CA HIS A 112 -2.68 -8.12 -11.88
C HIS A 112 -1.64 -7.51 -10.95
N TRP A 113 -1.87 -6.29 -10.50
CA TRP A 113 -1.01 -5.62 -9.53
C TRP A 113 -1.63 -5.66 -8.14
N TYR A 114 -0.85 -6.10 -7.16
CA TYR A 114 -1.29 -6.27 -5.79
C TYR A 114 -0.68 -5.21 -4.89
N TYR A 115 -1.53 -4.48 -4.17
CA TYR A 115 -1.14 -3.59 -3.08
C TYR A 115 -1.66 -4.14 -1.76
N ALA A 116 -0.74 -4.49 -0.86
CA ALA A 116 -1.05 -4.89 0.50
C ALA A 116 -1.48 -3.67 1.31
N ILE A 117 -2.69 -3.68 1.86
CA ILE A 117 -3.20 -2.60 2.69
C ILE A 117 -3.45 -3.03 4.13
N THR A 118 -3.53 -2.07 5.04
CA THR A 118 -4.13 -2.29 6.36
C THR A 118 -5.57 -2.79 6.15
N PRO A 119 -5.93 -4.00 6.64
CA PRO A 119 -7.18 -4.65 6.27
C PRO A 119 -8.40 -3.84 6.66
N VAL A 120 -9.35 -3.70 5.74
CA VAL A 120 -10.63 -3.04 5.99
C VAL A 120 -11.71 -4.08 6.21
N TYR A 121 -12.40 -4.00 7.35
CA TYR A 121 -13.54 -4.87 7.64
C TYR A 121 -14.78 -4.41 6.87
N LEU A 122 -15.26 -5.24 5.94
CA LEU A 122 -16.32 -4.90 4.98
C LEU A 122 -17.73 -5.00 5.57
N LYS A 123 -17.89 -5.64 6.74
CA LYS A 123 -19.15 -5.69 7.50
C LYS A 123 -19.18 -4.67 8.65
N GLY A 124 -18.26 -3.69 8.62
CA GLY A 124 -18.07 -2.70 9.68
C GLY A 124 -18.73 -1.34 9.38
N ARG A 125 -18.11 -0.29 9.93
CA ARG A 125 -18.53 1.10 9.71
C ARG A 125 -18.43 1.45 8.23
N ARG A 126 -19.42 2.19 7.71
CA ARG A 126 -19.46 2.62 6.29
C ARG A 126 -18.28 3.50 5.91
N HIS A 127 -17.87 4.43 6.79
CA HIS A 127 -16.84 5.41 6.46
C HIS A 127 -15.49 4.80 6.02
N PRO A 128 -14.87 3.83 6.74
CA PRO A 128 -13.69 3.12 6.24
C PRO A 128 -13.90 2.37 4.92
N ILE A 129 -15.08 1.79 4.70
CA ILE A 129 -15.40 1.03 3.48
C ILE A 129 -15.49 1.97 2.28
N ASP A 130 -16.22 3.07 2.43
CA ASP A 130 -16.38 4.09 1.40
C ASP A 130 -15.04 4.79 1.11
N TYR A 131 -14.23 5.01 2.14
CA TYR A 131 -12.89 5.57 1.99
C TYR A 131 -11.97 4.63 1.20
N ALA A 132 -11.95 3.33 1.52
CA ALA A 132 -11.19 2.34 0.77
C ALA A 132 -11.63 2.23 -0.68
N ARG A 133 -12.95 2.29 -0.93
CA ARG A 133 -13.53 2.31 -2.28
C ARG A 133 -13.11 3.57 -3.05
N ALA A 134 -13.14 4.73 -2.41
CA ALA A 134 -12.74 5.98 -3.04
C ALA A 134 -11.25 5.97 -3.43
N VAL A 135 -10.38 5.51 -2.54
CA VAL A 135 -8.93 5.35 -2.82
C VAL A 135 -8.72 4.38 -3.98
N TYR A 136 -9.41 3.23 -3.96
CA TYR A 136 -9.34 2.25 -5.04
C TYR A 136 -9.74 2.86 -6.39
N ASN A 137 -10.90 3.51 -6.48
CA ASN A 137 -11.40 4.11 -7.72
C ASN A 137 -10.45 5.20 -8.25
N ALA A 138 -9.89 6.02 -7.36
CA ALA A 138 -8.93 7.05 -7.76
C ALA A 138 -7.62 6.44 -8.28
N MET A 139 -7.16 5.32 -7.70
CA MET A 139 -6.01 4.56 -8.21
C MET A 139 -6.31 3.88 -9.55
N VAL A 140 -7.51 3.31 -9.74
CA VAL A 140 -7.95 2.74 -11.02
C VAL A 140 -7.86 3.79 -12.13
N ALA A 141 -8.44 4.98 -11.89
CA ALA A 141 -8.42 6.07 -12.85
C ALA A 141 -6.99 6.51 -13.21
N LYS A 142 -6.09 6.53 -12.22
CA LYS A 142 -4.70 6.95 -12.42
C LYS A 142 -3.83 5.88 -13.10
N LEU A 143 -4.10 4.60 -12.86
CA LEU A 143 -3.41 3.47 -13.50
C LEU A 143 -3.98 3.13 -14.88
N GLY A 144 -5.17 3.63 -15.23
CA GLY A 144 -5.89 3.16 -16.41
C GLY A 144 -6.25 1.67 -16.33
N ALA A 145 -6.50 1.17 -15.12
CA ALA A 145 -6.93 -0.20 -14.86
C ALA A 145 -8.41 -0.39 -15.18
N ASP A 146 -8.88 -1.64 -15.28
CA ASP A 146 -10.29 -1.94 -15.49
C ASP A 146 -11.16 -1.46 -14.30
N PRO A 147 -12.11 -0.53 -14.51
CA PRO A 147 -13.02 -0.07 -13.47
C PRO A 147 -14.07 -1.12 -13.06
N GLU A 148 -14.40 -2.08 -13.92
CA GLU A 148 -15.43 -3.09 -13.65
C GLU A 148 -14.90 -4.24 -12.77
N TYR A 149 -13.59 -4.50 -12.79
CA TYR A 149 -12.97 -5.53 -11.98
C TYR A 149 -13.23 -5.32 -10.47
N ALA A 150 -13.16 -4.09 -9.95
CA ALA A 150 -13.48 -3.71 -8.55
C ALA A 150 -12.86 -4.59 -7.43
N GLY A 151 -11.76 -5.29 -7.73
CA GLY A 151 -11.19 -6.35 -6.89
C GLY A 151 -11.99 -7.65 -6.98
N GLY A 152 -12.17 -8.15 -8.21
CA GLY A 152 -13.15 -9.14 -8.61
C GLY A 152 -13.17 -10.44 -7.80
N PRO A 153 -14.17 -11.31 -8.04
CA PRO A 153 -14.37 -12.52 -7.24
C PRO A 153 -13.15 -13.46 -7.21
N VAL A 154 -12.30 -13.37 -8.24
CA VAL A 154 -11.13 -14.22 -8.47
C VAL A 154 -10.03 -13.39 -9.13
N SER A 155 -8.78 -13.65 -8.75
CA SER A 155 -7.58 -13.01 -9.28
C SER A 155 -6.52 -14.04 -9.69
N LYS A 156 -5.54 -13.64 -10.52
CA LYS A 156 -4.36 -14.47 -10.82
C LYS A 156 -3.59 -14.78 -9.55
N ASN A 157 -3.37 -16.05 -9.25
CA ASN A 157 -2.63 -16.52 -8.08
C ASN A 157 -1.14 -16.18 -8.19
N PRO A 158 -0.58 -15.26 -7.38
CA PRO A 158 0.82 -14.82 -7.53
C PRO A 158 1.85 -15.95 -7.44
N PHE A 159 1.54 -17.06 -6.77
CA PHE A 159 2.50 -18.12 -6.50
C PHE A 159 2.29 -19.38 -7.35
N HIS A 160 1.47 -19.27 -8.40
CA HIS A 160 1.27 -20.33 -9.37
C HIS A 160 2.27 -20.21 -10.53
N GLY A 161 2.94 -21.31 -10.89
CA GLY A 161 3.99 -21.31 -11.92
C GLY A 161 3.54 -21.04 -13.37
N SER A 162 2.25 -20.81 -13.61
CA SER A 162 1.75 -20.33 -14.92
C SER A 162 1.90 -18.82 -15.11
N TRP A 163 2.17 -18.08 -14.03
CA TRP A 163 2.32 -16.64 -14.08
C TRP A 163 3.76 -16.25 -13.87
N ASP A 164 4.15 -15.16 -14.54
CA ASP A 164 5.41 -14.49 -14.28
C ASP A 164 5.18 -13.45 -13.19
N THR A 165 5.57 -13.80 -11.96
CA THR A 165 5.34 -12.98 -10.77
C THR A 165 6.62 -12.29 -10.33
N ILE A 166 6.54 -10.98 -10.18
CA ILE A 166 7.61 -10.15 -9.62
C ILE A 166 7.15 -9.62 -8.27
N CYS A 167 7.86 -10.00 -7.21
CA CYS A 167 7.70 -9.44 -5.87
C CYS A 167 8.65 -8.26 -5.68
N LEU A 168 8.11 -7.08 -5.34
CA LEU A 168 8.89 -5.85 -5.21
C LEU A 168 9.27 -5.54 -3.76
N HIS A 169 8.32 -5.68 -2.83
CA HIS A 169 8.53 -5.46 -1.39
C HIS A 169 7.37 -5.99 -0.54
N ASP A 170 7.62 -6.18 0.76
CA ASP A 170 6.68 -6.68 1.77
C ASP A 170 5.92 -5.57 2.53
N LYS A 171 6.22 -4.30 2.25
CA LYS A 171 5.62 -3.13 2.91
C LYS A 171 4.08 -3.18 2.84
N GLN A 172 3.44 -2.99 3.99
CA GLN A 172 2.01 -2.74 4.07
C GLN A 172 1.71 -1.24 3.94
N TYR A 173 0.74 -0.89 3.10
CA TYR A 173 0.28 0.47 2.94
C TYR A 173 -0.91 0.79 3.84
N ASP A 174 -0.90 1.99 4.40
CA ASP A 174 -2.12 2.58 4.94
C ASP A 174 -2.94 3.24 3.83
N LEU A 175 -4.26 3.21 3.95
CA LEU A 175 -5.13 3.90 2.99
C LEU A 175 -4.86 5.41 2.96
N SER A 176 -4.47 5.99 4.09
CA SER A 176 -4.03 7.38 4.18
C SER A 176 -2.74 7.63 3.39
N GLU A 177 -1.80 6.68 3.40
CA GLU A 177 -0.58 6.78 2.59
C GLU A 177 -0.92 6.72 1.10
N LEU A 178 -1.75 5.76 0.67
CA LEU A 178 -2.16 5.65 -0.74
C LEU A 178 -2.93 6.88 -1.22
N GLN A 179 -3.75 7.47 -0.35
CA GLN A 179 -4.46 8.72 -0.65
C GLN A 179 -3.49 9.87 -0.98
N GLU A 180 -2.29 9.93 -0.42
CA GLU A 180 -1.35 11.02 -0.73
C GLU A 180 -0.95 11.07 -2.20
N TYR A 181 -1.10 9.95 -2.91
CA TYR A 181 -0.78 9.83 -4.34
C TYR A 181 -2.00 10.03 -5.26
N VAL A 182 -3.22 10.08 -4.73
CA VAL A 182 -4.44 10.16 -5.54
C VAL A 182 -5.39 11.25 -5.04
N GLU A 183 -5.97 12.01 -5.96
CA GLU A 183 -7.05 12.89 -5.60
C GLU A 183 -8.34 12.07 -5.51
N LEU A 184 -8.89 12.00 -4.29
CA LEU A 184 -10.22 11.45 -4.13
C LEU A 184 -11.20 12.45 -4.72
N ASP A 185 -11.99 12.02 -5.68
CA ASP A 185 -13.19 12.75 -6.06
C ASP A 185 -13.97 13.04 -4.78
N GLY A 186 -13.94 14.30 -4.36
CA GLY A 186 -14.90 14.77 -3.39
C GLY A 186 -16.27 14.51 -3.98
N GLN A 187 -17.25 14.17 -3.16
CA GLN A 187 -18.60 14.63 -3.48
C GLN A 187 -18.45 16.14 -3.67
N GLN A 188 -18.38 16.60 -4.92
CA GLN A 188 -18.39 18.01 -5.23
C GLN A 188 -19.77 18.49 -4.76
N TYR A 189 -19.78 19.19 -3.63
CA TYR A 189 -20.93 19.95 -3.19
C TYR A 189 -21.10 21.09 -4.21
N GLY A 190 -21.78 20.78 -5.33
CA GLY A 190 -21.93 21.68 -6.47
C GLY A 190 -21.97 21.00 -7.84
N ALA A 191 -21.60 19.71 -7.96
CA ALA A 191 -21.81 18.96 -9.19
C ALA A 191 -23.31 18.83 -9.47
N ARG A 192 -23.70 18.95 -10.76
CA ARG A 192 -25.06 18.59 -11.20
C ARG A 192 -25.37 17.19 -10.67
N VAL A 193 -26.60 17.01 -10.18
CA VAL A 193 -27.04 15.72 -9.65
C VAL A 193 -26.81 14.67 -10.74
N SER A 194 -25.97 13.67 -10.47
CA SER A 194 -25.75 12.56 -11.41
C SER A 194 -27.08 11.86 -11.66
N SER A 195 -27.40 11.58 -12.92
CA SER A 195 -28.62 10.83 -13.28
C SER A 195 -28.63 9.47 -12.57
N ALA A 196 -27.50 8.77 -12.54
CA ALA A 196 -27.36 7.49 -11.84
C ALA A 196 -27.75 7.57 -10.34
N LEU A 197 -27.39 8.66 -9.65
CA LEU A 197 -27.78 8.85 -8.25
C LEU A 197 -29.29 9.02 -8.09
N LEU A 198 -29.96 9.65 -9.06
CA LEU A 198 -31.40 9.81 -9.04
C LEU A 198 -32.11 8.51 -9.39
N ASP A 199 -31.59 7.80 -10.38
CA ASP A 199 -32.14 6.53 -10.88
C ASP A 199 -32.11 5.46 -9.77
N ASP A 200 -31.01 5.32 -9.04
CA ASP A 200 -30.86 4.40 -7.91
C ASP A 200 -31.86 4.67 -6.77
N ASN A 201 -32.31 5.91 -6.63
CA ASN A 201 -33.18 6.37 -5.53
C ASN A 201 -34.66 6.51 -5.91
N THR A 202 -35.05 6.03 -7.08
CA THR A 202 -36.43 6.06 -7.59
C THR A 202 -37.43 5.28 -6.71
N HIS A 203 -36.93 4.37 -5.86
CA HIS A 203 -37.74 3.64 -4.89
C HIS A 203 -38.40 4.53 -3.82
N SER A 204 -37.84 5.72 -3.53
CA SER A 204 -38.35 6.64 -2.50
C SER A 204 -38.45 8.09 -2.97
N ARG A 205 -39.68 8.63 -3.03
CA ARG A 205 -39.95 10.03 -3.39
C ARG A 205 -39.24 11.04 -2.47
N HIS A 206 -39.16 10.76 -1.18
CA HIS A 206 -38.50 11.65 -0.21
C HIS A 206 -36.99 11.67 -0.41
N LEU A 207 -36.36 10.51 -0.57
CA LEU A 207 -34.92 10.40 -0.77
C LEU A 207 -34.50 10.98 -2.13
N TRP A 208 -35.31 10.74 -3.15
CA TRP A 208 -35.12 11.34 -4.46
C TRP A 208 -35.20 12.87 -4.38
N LEU A 209 -36.25 13.43 -3.74
CA LEU A 209 -36.40 14.87 -3.59
C LEU A 209 -35.20 15.49 -2.85
N PHE A 210 -34.72 14.81 -1.82
CA PHE A 210 -33.53 15.20 -1.09
C PHE A 210 -32.30 15.26 -1.99
N HIS A 211 -32.00 14.21 -2.74
CA HIS A 211 -30.83 14.18 -3.63
C HIS A 211 -30.94 15.17 -4.79
N ALA A 212 -32.15 15.37 -5.33
CA ALA A 212 -32.42 16.32 -6.40
C ALA A 212 -32.20 17.78 -5.99
N THR A 213 -32.47 18.13 -4.72
CA THR A 213 -32.53 19.54 -4.28
C THR A 213 -31.35 19.98 -3.39
N ARG A 214 -30.72 19.07 -2.64
CA ARG A 214 -29.67 19.42 -1.66
C ARG A 214 -28.49 20.20 -2.23
N PHE A 215 -28.05 19.88 -3.46
CA PHE A 215 -26.91 20.55 -4.09
C PHE A 215 -27.22 21.98 -4.50
N THR A 216 -28.49 22.26 -4.83
CA THR A 216 -28.98 23.62 -5.04
C THR A 216 -28.93 24.40 -3.72
N ALA A 217 -29.34 23.79 -2.60
CA ALA A 217 -29.24 24.40 -1.29
C ALA A 217 -27.79 24.76 -0.91
N TYR A 218 -26.85 23.84 -1.15
CA TYR A 218 -25.43 24.06 -0.86
C TYR A 218 -24.81 25.22 -1.63
N ARG A 219 -25.29 25.48 -2.86
CA ARG A 219 -24.82 26.61 -3.67
C ARG A 219 -25.36 27.94 -3.19
N MET A 220 -26.59 27.94 -2.67
CA MET A 220 -27.29 29.16 -2.27
C MET A 220 -26.94 29.61 -0.85
N VAL A 221 -26.60 28.67 0.04
CA VAL A 221 -26.46 28.96 1.48
C VAL A 221 -25.49 30.11 1.77
N ASP A 222 -24.41 30.26 1.00
CA ASP A 222 -23.41 31.30 1.22
C ASP A 222 -23.98 32.72 1.06
N GLU A 223 -24.83 32.92 0.05
CA GLU A 223 -25.48 34.21 -0.24
C GLU A 223 -26.43 34.61 0.91
N TYR A 224 -27.19 33.65 1.43
CA TYR A 224 -28.17 33.91 2.48
C TYR A 224 -27.53 33.98 3.88
N TYR A 225 -26.48 33.20 4.11
CA TYR A 225 -25.76 33.22 5.38
C TYR A 225 -25.05 34.56 5.61
N ALA A 226 -24.59 35.22 4.53
CA ALA A 226 -24.02 36.56 4.58
C ALA A 226 -25.02 37.65 5.05
N LEU A 227 -26.33 37.41 4.93
CA LEU A 227 -27.39 38.32 5.40
C LEU A 227 -27.64 38.26 6.91
N GLY A 228 -26.92 37.38 7.64
CA GLY A 228 -27.02 37.25 9.09
C GLY A 228 -28.31 36.54 9.56
N PRO A 229 -28.80 36.80 10.79
CA PRO A 229 -29.90 36.04 11.40
C PRO A 229 -31.21 36.05 10.61
N ARG A 230 -31.48 37.12 9.85
CA ARG A 230 -32.66 37.26 8.98
C ARG A 230 -32.55 36.48 7.66
N GLY A 231 -31.36 35.97 7.34
CA GLY A 231 -31.11 35.20 6.12
C GLY A 231 -31.69 33.79 6.16
N TYR A 232 -31.92 33.22 7.35
CA TYR A 232 -32.45 31.85 7.47
C TYR A 232 -33.86 31.73 6.91
N ASP A 233 -34.78 32.62 7.30
CA ASP A 233 -36.17 32.56 6.86
C ASP A 233 -36.28 32.77 5.33
N ALA A 234 -35.55 33.76 4.81
CA ALA A 234 -35.48 34.02 3.37
C ALA A 234 -34.86 32.85 2.59
N PHE A 235 -33.86 32.17 3.16
CA PHE A 235 -33.27 30.97 2.58
C PHE A 235 -34.26 29.80 2.56
N PHE A 236 -34.95 29.59 3.68
CA PHE A 236 -35.94 28.53 3.82
C PHE A 236 -37.09 28.69 2.83
N ASP A 237 -37.68 29.88 2.75
CA ASP A 237 -38.81 30.17 1.85
C ASP A 237 -38.40 29.95 0.39
N ARG A 238 -37.24 30.51 -0.01
CA ARG A 238 -36.72 30.33 -1.36
C ARG A 238 -36.44 28.87 -1.68
N PHE A 239 -35.84 28.12 -0.76
CA PHE A 239 -35.51 26.72 -0.98
C PHE A 239 -36.76 25.83 -0.98
N PHE A 240 -37.75 26.15 -0.15
CA PHE A 240 -39.04 25.47 -0.13
C PHE A 240 -39.78 25.60 -1.46
N ASP A 241 -39.79 26.79 -2.07
CA ASP A 241 -40.34 26.98 -3.42
C ASP A 241 -39.63 26.13 -4.47
N ILE A 242 -38.30 26.02 -4.39
CA ILE A 242 -37.52 25.16 -5.28
C ILE A 242 -37.92 23.69 -5.07
N ALA A 243 -38.01 23.23 -3.82
CA ALA A 243 -38.43 21.87 -3.50
C ALA A 243 -39.85 21.54 -4.00
N LEU A 244 -40.77 22.52 -3.94
CA LEU A 244 -42.13 22.37 -4.49
C LEU A 244 -42.11 22.23 -6.02
N ARG A 245 -41.26 22.96 -6.74
CA ARG A 245 -41.12 22.80 -8.21
C ARG A 245 -40.55 21.44 -8.60
N HIS A 246 -39.74 20.83 -7.73
CA HIS A 246 -39.24 19.46 -7.93
C HIS A 246 -40.26 18.37 -7.55
N ASN A 247 -41.37 18.72 -6.90
CA ASN A 247 -42.42 17.79 -6.48
C ASN A 247 -43.40 17.47 -7.63
N THR A 248 -42.88 16.96 -8.73
CA THR A 248 -43.62 16.61 -9.96
C THR A 248 -43.67 15.10 -10.18
N PHE A 249 -43.78 14.31 -9.11
CA PHE A 249 -43.81 12.84 -9.18
C PHE A 249 -44.97 12.28 -9.99
N ALA A 250 -46.13 12.95 -9.97
CA ALA A 250 -47.32 12.52 -10.70
C ALA A 250 -47.14 12.54 -12.23
N SER A 251 -46.25 13.39 -12.75
CA SER A 251 -45.96 13.48 -14.19
C SER A 251 -44.72 12.69 -14.61
N ARG A 252 -44.06 11.96 -13.68
CA ARG A 252 -42.85 11.18 -13.95
C ARG A 252 -43.17 9.70 -14.08
N SER A 253 -42.76 9.10 -15.19
CA SER A 253 -42.86 7.65 -15.45
C SER A 253 -42.10 6.83 -14.41
N ASP A 254 -40.96 7.34 -13.95
CA ASP A 254 -40.01 6.65 -13.06
C ASP A 254 -40.68 6.19 -11.74
N PHE A 255 -41.70 6.92 -11.28
CA PHE A 255 -42.38 6.64 -10.02
C PHE A 255 -43.65 5.81 -10.16
N GLY A 256 -43.92 5.26 -11.35
CA GLY A 256 -45.06 4.37 -11.58
C GLY A 256 -46.41 5.02 -11.27
N GLY A 257 -46.57 6.31 -11.59
CA GLY A 257 -47.82 7.06 -11.37
C GLY A 257 -48.12 7.42 -9.91
N LYS A 258 -47.15 7.33 -9.00
CA LYS A 258 -47.33 7.77 -7.60
C LYS A 258 -47.66 9.27 -7.54
N PRO A 259 -48.58 9.69 -6.64
CA PRO A 259 -48.94 11.10 -6.52
C PRO A 259 -47.80 11.95 -5.96
N ASN A 260 -47.89 13.26 -6.17
CA ASN A 260 -47.00 14.25 -5.56
C ASN A 260 -47.02 14.15 -4.02
N LEU A 261 -45.91 14.50 -3.38
CA LEU A 261 -45.83 14.60 -1.93
C LEU A 261 -46.71 15.74 -1.43
N ARG A 262 -47.26 15.59 -0.22
CA ARG A 262 -48.03 16.67 0.42
C ARG A 262 -47.10 17.85 0.72
N PRO A 263 -47.58 19.12 0.68
CA PRO A 263 -46.74 20.28 0.99
C PRO A 263 -46.05 20.20 2.36
N SER A 264 -46.70 19.59 3.36
CA SER A 264 -46.10 19.35 4.68
C SER A 264 -44.91 18.39 4.66
N GLN A 265 -44.96 17.37 3.79
CA GLN A 265 -43.87 16.40 3.60
C GLN A 265 -42.69 17.05 2.87
N VAL A 266 -42.97 17.84 1.83
CA VAL A 266 -41.96 18.65 1.13
C VAL A 266 -41.30 19.62 2.11
N ARG A 267 -42.10 20.26 2.97
CA ARG A 267 -41.61 21.20 3.99
C ARG A 267 -40.66 20.51 4.97
N ALA A 268 -40.97 19.29 5.39
CA ALA A 268 -40.08 18.51 6.28
C ALA A 268 -38.74 18.20 5.61
N VAL A 269 -38.73 17.78 4.35
CA VAL A 269 -37.50 17.53 3.58
C VAL A 269 -36.70 18.83 3.41
N ALA A 270 -37.38 19.91 3.04
CA ALA A 270 -36.76 21.22 2.86
C ALA A 270 -36.11 21.73 4.15
N ARG A 271 -36.82 21.61 5.28
CA ARG A 271 -36.33 22.01 6.60
C ARG A 271 -35.09 21.22 7.01
N SER A 272 -35.12 19.90 6.82
CA SER A 272 -33.96 19.05 7.12
C SER A 272 -32.71 19.47 6.34
N ILE A 273 -32.85 19.81 5.06
CA ILE A 273 -31.74 20.27 4.22
C ILE A 273 -31.27 21.66 4.68
N VAL A 274 -32.20 22.58 4.90
CA VAL A 274 -31.90 23.97 5.28
C VAL A 274 -31.21 24.04 6.64
N ASP A 275 -31.69 23.30 7.65
CA ASP A 275 -31.08 23.24 8.98
C ASP A 275 -29.65 22.71 8.92
N TYR A 276 -29.41 21.67 8.11
CA TYR A 276 -28.06 21.16 7.86
C TYR A 276 -27.19 22.20 7.15
N CYS A 277 -27.71 22.82 6.09
CA CYS A 277 -26.99 23.85 5.35
C CYS A 277 -26.62 25.02 6.26
N TRP A 278 -27.56 25.54 7.05
CA TRP A 278 -27.31 26.68 7.94
C TRP A 278 -26.35 26.31 9.08
N GLY A 279 -26.53 25.14 9.70
CA GLY A 279 -25.75 24.73 10.88
C GLY A 279 -24.36 24.17 10.59
N VAL A 280 -24.09 23.70 9.36
CA VAL A 280 -22.83 23.03 8.99
C VAL A 280 -22.21 23.65 7.74
N ALA A 281 -22.99 23.82 6.67
CA ALA A 281 -22.45 24.30 5.40
C ALA A 281 -22.15 25.80 5.45
N GLY A 282 -23.07 26.65 5.93
CA GLY A 282 -22.95 28.12 5.94
C GLY A 282 -21.85 28.64 6.87
N ASP A 283 -21.64 28.02 8.04
CA ASP A 283 -20.60 28.40 9.00
C ASP A 283 -19.20 28.02 8.48
N PRO A 284 -18.29 28.97 8.17
CA PRO A 284 -16.95 28.68 7.66
C PRO A 284 -16.08 27.83 8.59
N VAL A 285 -16.27 27.96 9.91
CA VAL A 285 -15.50 27.23 10.94
C VAL A 285 -15.97 25.79 11.05
N ARG A 286 -17.28 25.55 10.95
CA ARG A 286 -17.83 24.18 10.92
C ARG A 286 -17.61 23.50 9.58
N ARG A 287 -17.76 24.24 8.47
CA ARG A 287 -17.37 23.79 7.13
C ARG A 287 -15.94 23.29 7.13
N SER A 288 -14.99 24.06 7.66
CA SER A 288 -13.57 23.66 7.70
C SER A 288 -13.30 22.44 8.58
N ARG A 289 -14.11 22.18 9.62
CA ARG A 289 -14.01 20.98 10.47
C ARG A 289 -14.64 19.74 9.86
N CYS A 290 -15.70 19.90 9.07
CA CYS A 290 -16.42 18.80 8.41
C CYS A 290 -15.84 18.47 7.02
N PHE A 291 -15.07 19.37 6.40
CA PHE A 291 -14.40 19.12 5.14
C PHE A 291 -13.03 18.45 5.33
N LYS A 292 -12.71 17.55 4.40
CA LYS A 292 -11.48 16.73 4.38
C LYS A 292 -10.24 17.61 4.55
N ASN A 293 -9.35 17.21 5.47
CA ASN A 293 -7.98 17.69 5.54
C ASN A 293 -7.34 17.56 4.15
N ARG A 294 -6.96 18.68 3.53
CA ARG A 294 -6.33 18.74 2.19
C ARG A 294 -4.85 18.36 2.22
N GLY A 295 -4.54 17.25 2.90
CA GLY A 295 -3.19 16.73 3.08
C GLY A 295 -2.41 17.42 4.21
N VAL A 296 -1.39 16.71 4.69
CA VAL A 296 -0.50 17.09 5.80
C VAL A 296 0.21 18.43 5.58
N MET A 297 0.34 18.87 4.31
CA MET A 297 1.11 20.06 3.95
C MET A 297 0.32 21.37 3.92
N ARG A 298 -1.03 21.33 4.08
CA ARG A 298 -1.90 22.52 4.14
C ARG A 298 -1.57 23.59 3.07
N PHE A 299 -1.31 23.16 1.82
CA PHE A 299 -1.07 24.10 0.73
C PHE A 299 -2.30 24.98 0.46
N ASP A 300 -2.05 26.22 0.05
CA ASP A 300 -3.13 27.16 -0.31
C ASP A 300 -4.01 26.58 -1.42
N GLY A 301 -5.33 26.65 -1.21
CA GLY A 301 -6.33 26.17 -2.15
C GLY A 301 -6.43 27.04 -3.41
N ALA A 302 -5.89 28.26 -3.40
CA ALA A 302 -5.81 29.13 -4.57
C ALA A 302 -4.74 28.68 -5.57
N LEU A 303 -3.80 27.81 -5.17
CA LEU A 303 -2.75 27.33 -6.05
C LEU A 303 -3.28 26.33 -7.09
N PRO A 304 -2.88 26.46 -8.36
CA PRO A 304 -3.23 25.49 -9.39
C PRO A 304 -2.68 24.10 -9.05
N LEU A 305 -3.38 23.06 -9.52
CA LEU A 305 -3.10 21.66 -9.20
C LEU A 305 -1.64 21.28 -9.49
N SER A 306 -1.13 21.66 -10.65
CA SER A 306 0.25 21.40 -11.08
C SER A 306 1.28 21.97 -10.11
N ALA A 307 1.04 23.17 -9.57
CA ALA A 307 1.92 23.81 -8.59
C ALA A 307 1.89 23.07 -7.25
N ARG A 308 0.71 22.66 -6.77
CA ARG A 308 0.58 21.87 -5.53
C ARG A 308 1.26 20.50 -5.66
N GLN A 309 1.09 19.83 -6.79
CA GLN A 309 1.74 18.55 -7.07
C GLN A 309 3.27 18.69 -7.16
N ALA A 310 3.78 19.73 -7.81
CA ALA A 310 5.22 20.00 -7.89
C ALA A 310 5.83 20.27 -6.50
N LEU A 311 5.14 21.05 -5.65
CA LEU A 311 5.58 21.33 -4.28
C LEU A 311 5.56 20.08 -3.40
N ALA A 312 4.50 19.28 -3.49
CA ALA A 312 4.40 18.00 -2.78
C ALA A 312 5.52 17.04 -3.22
N ALA A 313 5.72 16.88 -4.53
CA ALA A 313 6.76 16.03 -5.10
C ALA A 313 8.15 16.48 -4.65
N LYS A 314 8.43 17.79 -4.65
CA LYS A 314 9.70 18.35 -4.16
C LYS A 314 9.99 17.91 -2.73
N ARG A 315 9.01 17.97 -1.83
CA ARG A 315 9.18 17.53 -0.44
C ARG A 315 9.33 16.01 -0.31
N THR A 316 8.56 15.23 -1.06
CA THR A 316 8.71 13.77 -1.06
C THR A 316 10.09 13.36 -1.59
N HIS A 317 10.60 14.03 -2.62
CA HIS A 317 11.94 13.81 -3.13
C HIS A 317 13.03 14.20 -2.13
N THR A 318 12.89 15.31 -1.39
CA THR A 318 13.87 15.67 -0.36
C THR A 318 13.90 14.63 0.77
N GLN A 319 12.73 14.16 1.23
CA GLN A 319 12.65 13.11 2.25
C GLN A 319 13.23 11.78 1.76
N LYS A 320 12.86 11.34 0.55
CA LYS A 320 13.42 10.12 -0.07
C LYS A 320 14.94 10.23 -0.23
N ARG A 321 15.45 11.41 -0.64
CA ARG A 321 16.89 11.65 -0.77
C ARG A 321 17.60 11.55 0.58
N ALA A 322 17.06 12.19 1.63
CA ALA A 322 17.63 12.16 2.98
C ALA A 322 17.63 10.76 3.60
N SER A 323 16.56 9.98 3.38
CA SER A 323 16.47 8.59 3.84
C SER A 323 17.50 7.70 3.12
N SER A 324 17.61 7.83 1.80
CA SER A 324 18.60 7.08 0.99
C SER A 324 20.02 7.44 1.39
N GLU A 325 20.30 8.72 1.60
CA GLU A 325 21.62 9.21 2.03
C GLU A 325 21.99 8.68 3.42
N THR A 326 21.06 8.69 4.38
CA THR A 326 21.27 8.13 5.73
C THR A 326 21.59 6.63 5.67
N ARG A 327 20.88 5.86 4.84
CA ARG A 327 21.12 4.42 4.65
C ARG A 327 22.49 4.15 4.02
N ILE A 328 22.86 4.91 3.00
CA ILE A 328 24.18 4.80 2.35
C ILE A 328 25.29 5.15 3.35
N ARG A 329 25.13 6.24 4.13
CA ARG A 329 26.09 6.63 5.17
C ARG A 329 26.30 5.54 6.22
N ALA A 330 25.21 4.95 6.70
CA ALA A 330 25.28 3.86 7.68
C ALA A 330 25.99 2.63 7.10
N ALA A 331 25.61 2.21 5.89
CA ALA A 331 26.21 1.06 5.21
C ALA A 331 27.71 1.24 4.96
N VAL A 332 28.12 2.39 4.41
CA VAL A 332 29.54 2.68 4.14
C VAL A 332 30.37 2.70 5.41
N LYS A 333 29.88 3.30 6.49
CA LYS A 333 30.57 3.30 7.79
C LYS A 333 30.71 1.88 8.37
N ALA A 334 29.66 1.06 8.28
CA ALA A 334 29.71 -0.32 8.75
C ALA A 334 30.74 -1.15 7.97
N MET A 335 30.77 -1.02 6.64
CA MET A 335 31.72 -1.74 5.78
C MET A 335 33.18 -1.30 6.04
N LEU A 336 33.42 -0.01 6.23
CA LEU A 336 34.75 0.52 6.56
C LEU A 336 35.24 -0.02 7.91
N ASN A 337 34.38 -0.08 8.92
CA ASN A 337 34.72 -0.64 10.23
C ASN A 337 35.00 -2.15 10.18
N ALA A 338 34.33 -2.88 9.27
CA ALA A 338 34.55 -4.31 9.04
C ALA A 338 35.79 -4.60 8.18
N GLY A 339 36.41 -3.59 7.56
CA GLY A 339 37.57 -3.76 6.66
C GLY A 339 37.23 -4.36 5.30
N GLU A 340 35.95 -4.34 4.89
CA GLU A 340 35.51 -4.89 3.62
C GLU A 340 35.79 -3.95 2.43
N LYS A 341 35.94 -4.52 1.23
CA LYS A 341 36.14 -3.73 0.01
C LYS A 341 34.86 -2.99 -0.38
N LEU A 342 34.92 -1.66 -0.41
CA LEU A 342 33.85 -0.80 -0.89
C LEU A 342 33.63 -0.99 -2.40
N SER A 343 32.57 -1.70 -2.77
CA SER A 343 32.05 -1.75 -4.13
C SER A 343 30.63 -1.18 -4.19
N PHE A 344 30.25 -0.58 -5.31
CA PHE A 344 28.89 -0.05 -5.49
C PHE A 344 27.82 -1.14 -5.34
N VAL A 345 28.15 -2.40 -5.66
CA VAL A 345 27.25 -3.56 -5.52
C VAL A 345 27.09 -3.94 -4.06
N ALA A 346 28.19 -4.00 -3.31
CA ALA A 346 28.15 -4.34 -1.88
C ALA A 346 27.46 -3.25 -1.05
N ILE A 347 27.70 -1.97 -1.36
CA ILE A 347 26.99 -0.84 -0.69
C ILE A 347 25.50 -0.89 -1.01
N ALA A 348 25.12 -1.22 -2.25
CA ALA A 348 23.73 -1.36 -2.66
C ALA A 348 23.02 -2.48 -1.89
N GLN A 349 23.67 -3.63 -1.74
CA GLN A 349 23.16 -4.76 -0.94
C GLN A 349 23.03 -4.37 0.54
N ALA A 350 24.07 -3.81 1.15
CA ALA A 350 24.08 -3.41 2.56
C ALA A 350 23.06 -2.29 2.87
N ALA A 351 22.91 -1.31 1.97
CA ALA A 351 21.93 -0.23 2.13
C ALA A 351 20.51 -0.64 1.69
N ARG A 352 20.33 -1.83 1.09
CA ARG A 352 19.13 -2.31 0.39
C ARG A 352 18.55 -1.28 -0.59
N LEU A 353 19.41 -0.81 -1.47
CA LEU A 353 19.10 0.13 -2.56
C LEU A 353 19.62 -0.45 -3.88
N THR A 354 19.13 0.05 -5.02
CA THR A 354 19.68 -0.36 -6.32
C THR A 354 21.06 0.23 -6.55
N ARG A 355 21.90 -0.45 -7.34
CA ARG A 355 23.21 0.07 -7.78
C ARG A 355 23.09 1.47 -8.40
N GLN A 356 22.05 1.68 -9.22
CA GLN A 356 21.81 2.97 -9.89
C GLN A 356 21.51 4.09 -8.88
N THR A 357 20.74 3.81 -7.83
CA THR A 357 20.49 4.78 -6.76
C THR A 357 21.79 5.11 -6.03
N VAL A 358 22.59 4.11 -5.66
CA VAL A 358 23.88 4.34 -4.97
C VAL A 358 24.85 5.15 -5.85
N ALA A 359 24.88 4.91 -7.17
CA ALA A 359 25.72 5.66 -8.09
C ALA A 359 25.43 7.18 -8.10
N LYS A 360 24.16 7.57 -7.89
CA LYS A 360 23.76 8.99 -7.77
C LYS A 360 24.37 9.68 -6.53
N TYR A 361 24.81 8.92 -5.53
CA TYR A 361 25.41 9.41 -4.28
C TYR A 361 26.93 9.22 -4.20
N LYS A 362 27.62 9.07 -5.35
CA LYS A 362 29.08 8.88 -5.42
C LYS A 362 29.87 9.90 -4.59
N ALA A 363 29.52 11.18 -4.67
CA ALA A 363 30.18 12.25 -3.92
C ALA A 363 30.08 12.07 -2.40
N VAL A 364 28.93 11.61 -1.90
CA VAL A 364 28.73 11.34 -0.46
C VAL A 364 29.60 10.17 -0.01
N ILE A 365 29.72 9.13 -0.83
CA ILE A 365 30.54 7.94 -0.54
C ILE A 365 32.03 8.32 -0.50
N GLU A 366 32.49 9.10 -1.48
CA GLU A 366 33.88 9.58 -1.54
C GLU A 366 34.24 10.45 -0.33
N HIS A 367 33.34 11.34 0.08
CA HIS A 367 33.54 12.17 1.26
C HIS A 367 33.69 11.33 2.55
N ILE A 368 32.85 10.31 2.74
CA ILE A 368 32.95 9.42 3.92
C ILE A 368 34.28 8.65 3.92
N ARG A 369 34.71 8.18 2.74
CA ARG A 369 35.99 7.49 2.58
C ARG A 369 37.16 8.39 2.96
N GLN A 370 37.21 9.61 2.44
CA GLN A 370 38.26 10.58 2.77
C GLN A 370 38.33 10.88 4.28
N VAL A 371 37.16 11.05 4.92
CA VAL A 371 37.09 11.28 6.37
C VAL A 371 37.63 10.07 7.14
N HIS A 372 37.29 8.84 6.74
CA HIS A 372 37.78 7.63 7.38
C HIS A 372 39.30 7.42 7.19
N ASP A 373 39.82 7.67 5.99
CA ASP A 373 41.25 7.58 5.67
C ASP A 373 42.07 8.62 6.49
N ALA A 374 41.52 9.82 6.71
CA ALA A 374 42.12 10.84 7.56
C ALA A 374 42.12 10.44 9.05
N SER A 375 41.04 9.81 9.54
CA SER A 375 40.95 9.31 10.91
C SER A 375 41.95 8.19 11.19
N THR A 376 42.04 7.20 10.30
CA THR A 376 42.96 6.07 10.44
C THR A 376 44.44 6.49 10.33
N SER A 377 44.73 7.51 9.51
CA SER A 377 46.09 8.08 9.39
C SER A 377 46.54 8.78 10.68
N LYS A 378 45.66 9.54 11.34
CA LYS A 378 45.93 10.14 12.66
C LYS A 378 46.14 9.08 13.74
N GLU A 379 45.32 8.03 13.73
CA GLU A 379 45.42 6.93 14.69
C GLU A 379 46.73 6.13 14.55
N ARG A 380 47.25 5.98 13.31
CA ARG A 380 48.57 5.41 13.04
C ARG A 380 49.73 6.30 13.50
N GLN A 381 49.61 7.62 13.39
CA GLN A 381 50.64 8.56 13.88
C GLN A 381 50.74 8.58 15.40
N ILE A 382 49.62 8.42 16.12
CA ILE A 382 49.61 8.35 17.60
C ILE A 382 50.26 7.05 18.11
N ARG A 383 50.21 5.96 17.34
CA ARG A 383 50.79 4.66 17.72
C ARG A 383 52.28 4.47 17.40
N HIS A 384 52.95 5.48 16.81
CA HIS A 384 54.40 5.41 16.66
C HIS A 384 55.07 5.71 18.01
N PRO A 385 55.83 4.78 18.62
CA PRO A 385 56.58 5.10 19.83
C PRO A 385 57.65 6.12 19.45
N GLN A 386 57.64 7.28 20.08
CA GLN A 386 58.82 8.15 20.09
C GLN A 386 59.99 7.28 20.57
N LYS A 387 61.00 7.07 19.73
CA LYS A 387 62.25 6.41 20.11
C LYS A 387 62.82 7.17 21.31
N ALA A 388 62.57 6.68 22.52
CA ALA A 388 63.33 7.06 23.69
C ALA A 388 64.77 6.63 23.42
N SER A 389 65.68 7.59 23.46
CA SER A 389 67.13 7.38 23.38
C SER A 389 67.55 6.37 24.44
N LEU A 390 67.98 5.18 24.02
CA LEU A 390 68.59 4.19 24.89
C LEU A 390 69.94 4.74 25.37
N LEU A 391 70.04 5.03 26.67
CA LEU A 391 71.32 5.23 27.35
C LEU A 391 72.10 3.92 27.32
N ALA A 392 73.38 4.00 26.94
CA ALA A 392 74.29 2.87 26.82
C ALA A 392 74.54 2.20 28.18
N VAL A 393 74.39 0.89 28.25
CA VAL A 393 74.77 0.06 29.40
C VAL A 393 76.03 -0.72 29.03
N PRO A 394 77.09 -0.73 29.86
CA PRO A 394 78.34 -1.40 29.52
C PRO A 394 78.20 -2.93 29.64
N SER A 395 78.88 -3.62 28.73
CA SER A 395 78.95 -5.07 28.60
C SER A 395 79.70 -5.73 29.77
N VAL A 396 79.09 -6.72 30.43
CA VAL A 396 79.78 -7.62 31.35
C VAL A 396 79.83 -9.01 30.71
N ASN A 397 81.05 -9.49 30.48
CA ASN A 397 81.37 -10.83 29.97
C ASN A 397 81.10 -11.88 31.05
N PHE A 398 80.41 -12.97 30.69
CA PHE A 398 80.49 -14.23 31.43
C PHE A 398 80.79 -15.37 30.47
N GLY A 399 81.84 -16.12 30.83
CA GLY A 399 82.46 -17.16 30.04
C GLY A 399 81.67 -18.46 29.93
N GLU A 400 82.25 -19.31 29.10
CA GLU A 400 81.80 -20.59 28.60
C GLU A 400 81.43 -21.61 29.71
N VAL A 401 80.22 -22.17 29.64
CA VAL A 401 79.97 -23.57 30.04
C VAL A 401 78.93 -24.18 29.09
N LYS A 402 79.34 -25.19 28.32
CA LYS A 402 78.47 -26.06 27.52
C LYS A 402 77.81 -27.10 28.43
N ILE A 403 76.49 -27.24 28.37
CA ILE A 403 75.80 -28.48 28.80
C ILE A 403 74.73 -28.86 27.78
N THR A 404 74.85 -30.11 27.33
CA THR A 404 74.09 -30.88 26.36
C THR A 404 72.65 -31.16 26.82
N THR A 405 71.67 -31.07 25.93
CA THR A 405 70.29 -31.54 26.16
C THR A 405 70.13 -32.98 25.66
N PRO A 406 69.50 -33.90 26.42
CA PRO A 406 68.98 -35.13 25.87
C PRO A 406 67.47 -35.01 25.61
N PHE A 407 67.11 -35.54 24.45
CA PHE A 407 65.77 -35.80 23.93
C PHE A 407 65.09 -36.92 24.76
N ILE A 408 63.85 -36.73 25.22
CA ILE A 408 63.01 -37.85 25.70
C ILE A 408 61.57 -37.71 25.21
N ASN A 409 61.14 -38.72 24.46
CA ASN A 409 59.76 -39.10 24.12
C ASN A 409 59.15 -39.95 25.24
N ALA A 410 57.87 -39.75 25.57
CA ALA A 410 56.87 -40.75 26.03
C ALA A 410 55.56 -39.98 26.35
N ALA A 411 54.41 -40.19 25.71
CA ALA A 411 53.55 -41.37 25.58
C ALA A 411 52.86 -41.80 26.90
N TYR A 412 51.54 -42.04 26.77
CA TYR A 412 50.55 -42.61 27.70
C TYR A 412 49.83 -41.67 28.68
N LEU A 413 48.59 -41.93 29.14
CA LEU A 413 47.30 -42.45 28.64
C LEU A 413 46.37 -42.46 29.88
N VAL A 414 45.04 -42.35 29.66
CA VAL A 414 43.92 -42.80 30.53
C VAL A 414 43.15 -41.78 31.40
N ARG A 415 41.82 -41.96 31.25
CA ARG A 415 40.57 -41.41 31.82
C ARG A 415 40.44 -41.41 33.35
N SER A 416 39.54 -40.56 33.88
CA SER A 416 38.29 -40.93 34.60
C SER A 416 37.45 -39.68 34.94
N THR A 417 36.18 -39.59 34.51
CA THR A 417 34.92 -39.64 35.30
C THR A 417 34.74 -38.61 36.42
N GLY A 418 33.61 -37.88 36.42
CA GLY A 418 33.11 -37.20 37.62
C GLY A 418 32.07 -36.10 37.35
N ALA A 419 30.84 -36.34 37.80
CA ALA A 419 29.63 -35.53 37.61
C ALA A 419 29.60 -34.18 38.37
N ARG A 420 28.67 -33.27 37.98
CA ARG A 420 27.78 -32.45 38.85
C ARG A 420 26.85 -31.49 38.05
N PRO A 421 25.78 -30.89 38.64
CA PRO A 421 24.40 -31.05 38.16
C PRO A 421 23.69 -29.77 37.66
N ARG A 422 22.46 -29.95 37.14
CA ARG A 422 21.51 -28.91 36.71
C ARG A 422 20.87 -28.14 37.90
N PRO A 423 20.53 -26.85 37.74
CA PRO A 423 19.56 -26.18 38.61
C PRO A 423 18.14 -26.16 37.99
N ARG A 424 17.14 -26.40 38.84
CA ARG A 424 15.70 -26.13 38.62
C ARG A 424 15.43 -24.65 38.86
N ILE A 425 14.61 -24.03 38.01
CA ILE A 425 13.90 -22.79 38.31
C ILE A 425 12.41 -23.13 38.34
N VAL A 426 11.75 -22.67 39.39
CA VAL A 426 10.31 -22.76 39.65
C VAL A 426 9.80 -21.32 39.61
N ASP A 427 8.78 -21.08 38.78
CA ASP A 427 8.03 -19.81 38.71
C ASP A 427 7.17 -19.60 39.97
N PRO A 428 6.79 -18.36 40.23
CA PRO A 428 5.36 -18.05 40.06
C PRO A 428 5.05 -16.99 39.00
#